data_AF-A0A534B1X4-F1
#
_entry.id   AF-A0A534B1X4-F1
#
_cell.length_a   1.000
_cell.length_b   1.000
_cell.length_c   1.000
_cell.angle_alpha   90.00
_cell.angle_beta   90.00
_cell.angle_gamma   90.00
#
_symmetry.space_group_name_H-M   'P 1'
#
loop_
_entity.id
_entity.type
_entity.pdbx_description
1 polymer ?
#
loop_
_entity_poly.entity_id
_entity_poly.type
_entity_poly.pdbx_seq_one_letter_code
_entity_poly.pdbx_strand_id
1 'polypeptide(L)'
;SLYGVQLLVYTNREGIARGINPITSGSQLHTQVMKTEALKQALDKWQFNAAFGGARRDEEKSRAKERVFSFRSAGHVWDPRNQRPELWSLYNTRISKGETIRVFPLSNWTELDIWQYTRAQDIPVVPLYFAAPRPVVARDGQLIMRDDDRMPLLAGEVEETRMVRFRSLGCYPLSAAIESSATTLDDIIEEMLATRTSERSGRLIDHDESGSMEKKKREGYF
;
A
#
# COMPACT_ATOMS: atom_id res chain seq x y z
N SER A 1 -22.50 7.54 4.09
CA SER A 1 -21.10 7.78 3.71
C SER A 1 -20.83 9.27 3.85
N LEU A 2 -19.81 9.68 4.61
CA LEU A 2 -19.42 11.09 4.81
C LEU A 2 -19.27 11.87 3.49
N TYR A 3 -18.94 11.16 2.41
CA TYR A 3 -18.62 11.73 1.10
C TYR A 3 -19.64 11.41 0.01
N GLY A 4 -20.80 10.84 0.35
CA GLY A 4 -21.84 10.50 -0.64
C GLY A 4 -21.42 9.45 -1.69
N VAL A 5 -20.30 8.77 -1.49
CA VAL A 5 -19.76 7.76 -2.43
C VAL A 5 -20.36 6.37 -2.19
N GLN A 6 -20.45 5.58 -3.28
CA GLN A 6 -20.73 4.15 -3.23
C GLN A 6 -19.43 3.37 -3.04
N LEU A 7 -19.35 2.58 -1.97
CA LEU A 7 -18.22 1.68 -1.72
C LEU A 7 -18.52 0.30 -2.32
N LEU A 8 -17.79 -0.08 -3.37
CA LEU A 8 -17.82 -1.43 -3.93
C LEU A 8 -16.78 -2.31 -3.23
N VAL A 9 -17.22 -3.41 -2.64
CA VAL A 9 -16.34 -4.35 -1.92
C VAL A 9 -16.15 -5.62 -2.76
N TYR A 10 -14.89 -6.03 -2.93
CA TYR A 10 -14.52 -7.25 -3.64
C TYR A 10 -13.60 -8.12 -2.77
N THR A 11 -13.78 -9.44 -2.86
CA THR A 11 -12.84 -10.40 -2.28
C THR A 11 -12.68 -11.58 -3.23
N ASN A 12 -11.45 -12.10 -3.34
CA ASN A 12 -11.17 -13.28 -4.16
C ASN A 12 -11.67 -14.53 -3.44
N ARG A 13 -12.86 -15.01 -3.85
CA ARG A 13 -13.50 -16.19 -3.25
C ARG A 13 -12.71 -17.48 -3.50
N GLU A 14 -11.98 -17.58 -4.61
CA GLU A 14 -11.13 -18.74 -4.89
C GLU A 14 -9.95 -18.80 -3.91
N GLY A 15 -9.31 -17.64 -3.66
CA GLY A 15 -8.25 -17.54 -2.66
C GLY A 15 -8.71 -17.94 -1.26
N ILE A 16 -9.94 -17.54 -0.88
CA ILE A 16 -10.57 -17.98 0.39
C ILE A 16 -10.80 -19.50 0.39
N ALA A 17 -11.37 -20.05 -0.67
CA ALA A 17 -11.65 -21.49 -0.77
C ALA A 17 -10.37 -22.34 -0.70
N ARG A 18 -9.25 -21.80 -1.17
CA ARG A 18 -7.91 -22.40 -1.10
C ARG A 18 -7.22 -22.19 0.26
N GLY A 19 -7.83 -21.46 1.19
CA GLY A 19 -7.26 -21.18 2.51
C GLY A 19 -6.09 -20.17 2.50
N ILE A 20 -5.96 -19.36 1.44
CA ILE A 20 -4.84 -18.42 1.30
C ILE A 20 -4.97 -17.28 2.32
N ASN A 21 -3.96 -17.10 3.16
CA ASN A 21 -3.95 -16.12 4.23
C ASN A 21 -2.52 -15.59 4.52
N PRO A 22 -2.40 -14.42 5.14
CA PRO A 22 -1.09 -13.75 5.30
C PRO A 22 -0.15 -14.44 6.30
N ILE A 23 -0.64 -15.38 7.11
CA ILE A 23 0.14 -16.04 8.15
C ILE A 23 0.75 -17.34 7.63
N THR A 24 -0.07 -18.25 7.10
CA THR A 24 0.40 -19.59 6.69
C THR A 24 0.83 -19.67 5.23
N SER A 25 0.31 -18.80 4.36
CA SER A 25 0.66 -18.81 2.93
C SER A 25 1.88 -17.95 2.59
N GLY A 26 2.39 -17.19 3.55
CA GLY A 26 3.44 -16.20 3.35
C GLY A 26 2.95 -14.93 2.65
N SER A 27 3.79 -13.89 2.72
CA SER A 27 3.48 -12.54 2.24
C SER A 27 3.24 -12.46 0.72
N GLN A 28 4.06 -13.16 -0.06
CA GLN A 28 4.05 -13.14 -1.53
C GLN A 28 2.77 -13.77 -2.10
N LEU A 29 2.50 -15.05 -1.79
CA LEU A 29 1.34 -15.77 -2.31
C LEU A 29 0.03 -15.12 -1.87
N HIS A 30 -0.06 -14.69 -0.61
CA HIS A 30 -1.21 -13.96 -0.12
C HIS A 30 -1.42 -12.66 -0.89
N THR A 31 -0.38 -11.86 -1.10
CA THR A 31 -0.46 -10.59 -1.83
C THR A 31 -0.86 -10.81 -3.29
N GLN A 32 -0.28 -11.80 -3.96
CA GLN A 32 -0.64 -12.13 -5.34
C GLN A 32 -2.12 -12.49 -5.47
N VAL A 33 -2.60 -13.46 -4.68
CA VAL A 33 -3.96 -14.01 -4.83
C VAL A 33 -5.02 -13.06 -4.27
N MET A 34 -4.79 -12.53 -3.07
CA MET A 34 -5.81 -11.76 -2.34
C MET A 34 -5.80 -10.27 -2.66
N LYS A 35 -4.75 -9.75 -3.30
CA LYS A 35 -4.69 -8.33 -3.73
C LYS A 35 -4.59 -8.19 -5.24
N THR A 36 -3.54 -8.73 -5.86
CA THR A 36 -3.28 -8.52 -7.30
C THR A 36 -4.38 -9.14 -8.16
N GLU A 37 -4.65 -10.43 -7.99
CA GLU A 37 -5.70 -11.13 -8.73
C GLU A 37 -7.09 -10.61 -8.37
N ALA A 38 -7.34 -10.35 -7.07
CA ALA A 38 -8.60 -9.79 -6.61
C ALA A 38 -8.92 -8.43 -7.28
N LEU A 39 -7.93 -7.55 -7.40
CA LEU A 39 -8.10 -6.25 -8.07
C LEU A 39 -8.38 -6.43 -9.56
N LYS A 40 -7.68 -7.34 -10.25
CA LYS A 40 -7.95 -7.66 -11.67
C LYS A 40 -9.39 -8.14 -11.86
N GLN A 41 -9.81 -9.13 -11.05
CA GLN A 41 -11.17 -9.67 -11.09
C GLN A 41 -12.23 -8.58 -10.80
N ALA A 42 -11.97 -7.66 -9.87
CA ALA A 42 -12.83 -6.52 -9.59
C ALA A 42 -12.97 -5.58 -10.79
N LEU A 43 -11.84 -5.17 -11.39
CA LEU A 43 -11.83 -4.27 -12.54
C LEU A 43 -12.57 -4.88 -13.73
N ASP A 44 -12.37 -6.18 -13.99
CA ASP A 44 -13.11 -6.92 -15.02
C ASP A 44 -14.60 -7.04 -14.68
N LYS A 45 -14.96 -7.38 -13.44
CA LYS A 45 -16.37 -7.52 -13.01
C LYS A 45 -17.18 -6.25 -13.28
N TRP A 46 -16.61 -5.09 -12.99
CA TRP A 46 -17.29 -3.80 -13.11
C TRP A 46 -16.93 -3.03 -14.39
N GLN A 47 -16.06 -3.59 -15.24
CA GLN A 47 -15.66 -3.01 -16.52
C GLN A 47 -15.09 -1.57 -16.39
N PHE A 48 -14.31 -1.33 -15.33
CA PHE A 48 -13.65 -0.04 -15.14
C PHE A 48 -12.47 0.12 -16.10
N ASN A 49 -12.45 1.24 -16.82
CA ASN A 49 -11.38 1.57 -17.78
C ASN A 49 -10.28 2.47 -17.18
N ALA A 50 -10.51 3.04 -16.01
CA ALA A 50 -9.53 3.82 -15.26
C ALA A 50 -9.66 3.53 -13.76
N ALA A 51 -8.52 3.49 -13.06
CA ALA A 51 -8.48 3.33 -11.61
C ALA A 51 -7.50 4.33 -10.99
N PHE A 52 -7.95 5.09 -9.99
CA PHE A 52 -7.09 5.98 -9.23
C PHE A 52 -6.32 5.20 -8.16
N GLY A 53 -5.02 5.44 -8.08
CA GLY A 53 -4.10 4.89 -7.11
C GLY A 53 -3.50 6.00 -6.24
N GLY A 54 -3.35 5.71 -4.95
CA GLY A 54 -2.72 6.63 -4.00
C GLY A 54 -1.20 6.58 -3.97
N ALA A 55 -0.55 5.80 -4.85
CA ALA A 55 0.90 5.62 -4.80
C ALA A 55 1.67 6.87 -5.19
N ARG A 56 2.82 7.06 -4.55
CA ARG A 56 3.67 8.26 -4.68
C ARG A 56 5.13 7.87 -4.98
N ARG A 57 5.88 8.78 -5.62
CA ARG A 57 7.26 8.50 -6.08
C ARG A 57 8.27 8.41 -4.93
N ASP A 58 8.02 9.11 -3.82
CA ASP A 58 8.87 9.16 -2.63
C ASP A 58 8.67 7.94 -1.70
N GLU A 59 7.55 7.21 -1.83
CA GLU A 59 7.22 6.06 -0.99
C GLU A 59 8.33 5.01 -0.98
N GLU A 60 8.91 4.72 -2.15
CA GLU A 60 9.92 3.68 -2.35
C GLU A 60 10.82 4.00 -3.55
N LYS A 61 12.12 3.69 -3.46
CA LYS A 61 13.13 4.00 -4.50
C LYS A 61 12.73 3.48 -5.89
N SER A 62 12.09 2.31 -5.94
CA SER A 62 11.66 1.66 -7.17
C SER A 62 10.55 2.41 -7.91
N ARG A 63 9.84 3.33 -7.22
CA ARG A 63 8.77 4.16 -7.77
C ARG A 63 9.22 5.51 -8.33
N ALA A 64 10.48 5.88 -8.18
CA ALA A 64 10.99 7.18 -8.61
C ALA A 64 10.79 7.48 -10.12
N LYS A 65 10.65 6.43 -10.94
CA LYS A 65 10.42 6.53 -12.40
C LYS A 65 8.95 6.35 -12.79
N GLU A 66 8.03 6.31 -11.84
CA GLU A 66 6.60 6.12 -12.13
C GLU A 66 5.98 7.33 -12.81
N ARG A 67 5.08 7.03 -13.75
CA ARG A 67 4.27 8.01 -14.48
C ARG A 67 2.97 8.25 -13.74
N VAL A 68 2.36 9.42 -13.96
CA VAL A 68 1.01 9.70 -13.45
C VAL A 68 -0.01 8.76 -14.09
N PHE A 69 0.14 8.48 -15.39
CA PHE A 69 -0.70 7.57 -16.16
C PHE A 69 0.09 6.32 -16.54
N SER A 70 -0.38 5.16 -16.07
CA SER A 70 0.17 3.85 -16.37
C SER A 70 -0.82 3.05 -17.21
N PHE A 71 -0.48 2.82 -18.47
CA PHE A 71 -1.35 2.14 -19.44
C PHE A 71 -1.24 0.64 -19.30
N ARG A 72 -2.39 -0.04 -19.34
CA ARG A 72 -2.55 -1.48 -19.27
C ARG A 72 -3.22 -1.99 -20.55
N SER A 73 -2.57 -2.92 -21.22
CA SER A 73 -3.15 -3.67 -22.34
C SER A 73 -4.27 -4.59 -21.85
N ALA A 74 -4.97 -5.22 -22.79
CA ALA A 74 -5.95 -6.27 -22.47
C ALA A 74 -5.32 -7.34 -21.56
N GLY A 75 -6.09 -7.81 -20.56
CA GLY A 75 -5.58 -8.72 -19.51
C GLY A 75 -4.76 -8.03 -18.40
N HIS A 76 -4.80 -6.70 -18.31
CA HIS A 76 -4.11 -5.86 -17.32
C HIS A 76 -2.57 -5.83 -17.41
N VAL A 77 -2.00 -6.25 -18.55
CA VAL A 77 -0.55 -6.33 -18.74
C VAL A 77 0.06 -4.94 -18.92
N TRP A 78 1.19 -4.69 -18.28
CA TRP A 78 1.98 -3.46 -18.48
C TRP A 78 3.07 -3.67 -19.54
N ASP A 79 3.10 -2.78 -20.53
CA ASP A 79 4.14 -2.74 -21.56
C ASP A 79 4.87 -1.38 -21.51
N PRO A 80 6.20 -1.34 -21.34
CA PRO A 80 6.97 -0.09 -21.35
C PRO A 80 6.83 0.71 -22.65
N ARG A 81 6.63 0.04 -23.79
CA ARG A 81 6.50 0.69 -25.12
C ARG A 81 5.17 1.40 -25.30
N ASN A 82 4.14 0.98 -24.58
CA ASN A 82 2.81 1.59 -24.62
C ASN A 82 2.66 2.77 -23.66
N GLN A 83 3.71 3.07 -22.87
CA GLN A 83 3.69 4.21 -21.96
C GLN A 83 3.97 5.51 -22.72
N ARG A 84 3.26 6.57 -22.34
CA ARG A 84 3.27 7.83 -23.07
C ARG A 84 4.12 8.88 -22.37
N PRO A 85 4.80 9.75 -23.11
CA PRO A 85 5.42 10.95 -22.54
C PRO A 85 4.37 11.81 -21.82
N GLU A 86 4.75 12.35 -20.67
CA GLU A 86 3.94 13.30 -19.88
C GLU A 86 4.69 14.63 -19.91
N LEU A 87 4.33 15.50 -20.86
CA LEU A 87 5.00 16.78 -21.05
C LEU A 87 4.18 17.89 -20.37
N TRP A 88 4.81 18.63 -19.47
CA TRP A 88 4.17 19.66 -18.63
C TRP A 88 3.00 19.06 -17.82
N SER A 89 1.79 19.59 -18.02
CA SER A 89 0.53 19.11 -17.45
C SER A 89 -0.43 18.59 -18.52
N LEU A 90 0.11 18.22 -19.69
CA LEU A 90 -0.66 17.67 -20.80
C LEU A 90 -0.57 16.14 -20.78
N TYR A 91 -1.72 15.49 -20.64
CA TYR A 91 -1.82 14.04 -20.54
C TYR A 91 -2.60 13.47 -21.72
N ASN A 92 -1.99 12.51 -22.44
CA ASN A 92 -2.69 11.76 -23.48
C ASN A 92 -3.38 10.55 -22.85
N THR A 93 -4.69 10.65 -22.58
CA THR A 93 -5.48 9.62 -21.89
C THR A 93 -6.31 8.72 -22.82
N ARG A 94 -6.12 8.82 -24.15
CA ARG A 94 -6.87 8.00 -25.12
C ARG A 94 -6.62 6.50 -24.90
N ILE A 95 -7.63 5.65 -24.95
CA ILE A 95 -7.45 4.19 -24.82
C ILE A 95 -8.24 3.46 -25.90
N SER A 96 -7.71 2.32 -26.32
CA SER A 96 -8.37 1.39 -27.21
C SER A 96 -9.35 0.51 -26.43
N LYS A 97 -10.26 -0.16 -27.13
CA LYS A 97 -11.19 -1.12 -26.50
C LYS A 97 -10.40 -2.21 -25.77
N GLY A 98 -10.70 -2.42 -24.49
CA GLY A 98 -10.04 -3.41 -23.64
C GLY A 98 -8.75 -2.93 -22.96
N GLU A 99 -8.24 -1.73 -23.29
CA GLU A 99 -7.18 -1.09 -22.52
C GLU A 99 -7.74 -0.42 -21.27
N THR A 100 -6.94 -0.39 -20.20
CA THR A 100 -7.28 0.34 -18.97
C THR A 100 -6.12 1.19 -18.51
N ILE A 101 -6.37 2.15 -17.63
CA ILE A 101 -5.35 3.05 -17.09
C ILE A 101 -5.31 2.96 -15.56
N ARG A 102 -4.12 3.05 -14.98
CA ARG A 102 -3.92 3.42 -13.57
C ARG A 102 -3.45 4.86 -13.50
N VAL A 103 -4.11 5.66 -12.67
CA VAL A 103 -3.85 7.10 -12.55
C VAL A 103 -3.41 7.39 -11.12
N PHE A 104 -2.31 8.13 -10.96
CA PHE A 104 -1.68 8.39 -9.66
C PHE A 104 -1.60 9.90 -9.39
N PRO A 105 -2.71 10.56 -8.98
CA PRO A 105 -2.77 12.01 -8.83
C PRO A 105 -1.76 12.57 -7.82
N LEU A 106 -1.41 11.76 -6.82
CA LEU A 106 -0.51 12.13 -5.72
C LEU A 106 0.96 11.78 -6.03
N SER A 107 1.30 11.41 -7.28
CA SER A 107 2.64 10.95 -7.65
C SER A 107 3.78 11.86 -7.19
N ASN A 108 3.55 13.18 -7.17
CA ASN A 108 4.54 14.19 -6.80
C ASN A 108 4.44 14.67 -5.34
N TRP A 109 3.50 14.13 -4.57
CA TRP A 109 3.32 14.50 -3.18
C TRP A 109 4.27 13.70 -2.31
N THR A 110 4.94 14.38 -1.38
CA THR A 110 5.73 13.76 -0.32
C THR A 110 4.85 13.31 0.85
N GLU A 111 5.38 12.47 1.73
CA GLU A 111 4.64 12.03 2.92
C GLU A 111 4.28 13.25 3.80
N LEU A 112 5.14 14.28 3.82
CA LEU A 112 4.89 15.52 4.54
C LEU A 112 3.70 16.30 3.92
N ASP A 113 3.60 16.36 2.59
CA ASP A 113 2.48 17.00 1.90
C ASP A 113 1.15 16.32 2.25
N ILE A 114 1.15 14.98 2.35
CA ILE A 114 -0.03 14.20 2.74
C ILE A 114 -0.50 14.57 4.14
N TRP A 115 0.41 14.62 5.12
CA TRP A 115 0.04 14.98 6.49
C TRP A 115 -0.38 16.44 6.63
N GLN A 116 0.33 17.36 5.98
CA GLN A 116 -0.05 18.78 5.99
C GLN A 116 -1.43 19.01 5.38
N TYR A 117 -1.76 18.33 4.29
CA TYR A 117 -3.09 18.43 3.67
C TYR A 117 -4.17 17.77 4.52
N THR A 118 -3.88 16.61 5.10
CA THR A 118 -4.78 15.94 6.05
C THR A 118 -5.15 16.86 7.21
N ARG A 119 -4.16 17.58 7.77
CA ARG A 119 -4.39 18.62 8.78
C ARG A 119 -5.25 19.78 8.25
N ALA A 120 -4.84 20.34 7.11
CA ALA A 120 -5.47 21.54 6.56
C ALA A 120 -6.93 21.32 6.14
N GLN A 121 -7.31 20.07 5.86
CA GLN A 121 -8.66 19.69 5.44
C GLN A 121 -9.44 18.92 6.50
N ASP A 122 -8.90 18.79 7.71
CA ASP A 122 -9.51 18.03 8.83
C ASP A 122 -9.97 16.62 8.41
N ILE A 123 -9.09 15.91 7.70
CA ILE A 123 -9.39 14.56 7.19
C ILE A 123 -9.23 13.55 8.35
N PRO A 124 -10.26 12.73 8.66
CA PRO A 124 -10.14 11.71 9.70
C PRO A 124 -9.04 10.68 9.41
N VAL A 125 -8.22 10.38 10.42
CA VAL A 125 -7.09 9.45 10.33
C VAL A 125 -7.36 8.20 11.17
N VAL A 126 -6.94 7.04 10.67
CA VAL A 126 -7.04 5.77 11.39
C VAL A 126 -6.14 5.80 12.65
N PRO A 127 -6.62 5.40 13.84
CA PRO A 127 -5.86 5.48 15.09
C PRO A 127 -4.49 4.79 15.10
N LEU A 128 -4.28 3.79 14.26
CA LEU A 128 -3.00 3.08 14.12
C LEU A 128 -1.87 3.99 13.61
N TYR A 129 -2.17 5.11 12.96
CA TYR A 129 -1.16 6.09 12.58
C TYR A 129 -0.60 6.89 13.76
N PHE A 130 -1.33 6.95 14.87
CA PHE A 130 -0.88 7.61 16.10
C PHE A 130 -0.20 6.61 17.03
N ALA A 131 0.82 7.07 17.74
CA ALA A 131 1.54 6.30 18.72
C ALA A 131 0.64 5.94 19.90
N ALA A 132 0.70 4.67 20.30
CA ALA A 132 0.04 4.18 21.50
C ALA A 132 0.82 2.99 22.07
N PRO A 133 0.69 2.68 23.37
CA PRO A 133 1.19 1.44 23.94
C PRO A 133 0.49 0.26 23.26
N ARG A 134 1.23 -0.58 22.56
CA ARG A 134 0.70 -1.76 21.85
C ARG A 134 1.54 -3.00 22.13
N PRO A 135 0.92 -4.18 22.23
CA PRO A 135 1.66 -5.44 22.28
C PRO A 135 2.34 -5.68 20.94
N VAL A 136 3.66 -5.87 20.98
CA VAL A 136 4.49 -6.14 19.80
C VAL A 136 5.43 -7.31 20.06
N VAL A 137 5.82 -7.96 18.97
CA VAL A 137 6.86 -8.99 18.95
C VAL A 137 7.96 -8.51 18.00
N ALA A 138 9.21 -8.63 18.43
CA ALA A 138 10.36 -8.39 17.57
C ALA A 138 10.64 -9.64 16.73
N ARG A 139 10.42 -9.56 15.42
CA ARG A 139 10.67 -10.65 14.47
C ARG A 139 11.42 -10.10 13.26
N ASP A 140 12.56 -10.69 12.94
CA ASP A 140 13.41 -10.30 11.80
C ASP A 140 13.74 -8.78 11.77
N GLY A 141 14.01 -8.20 12.94
CA GLY A 141 14.35 -6.78 13.08
C GLY A 141 13.16 -5.82 12.94
N GLN A 142 11.94 -6.33 12.86
CA GLN A 142 10.71 -5.55 12.76
C GLN A 142 9.83 -5.74 14.00
N LEU A 143 9.08 -4.69 14.36
CA LEU A 143 8.08 -4.75 15.43
C LEU A 143 6.73 -5.13 14.82
N ILE A 144 6.27 -6.33 15.06
CA ILE A 144 4.97 -6.80 14.58
C ILE A 144 3.98 -6.67 15.74
N MET A 145 2.93 -5.88 15.55
CA MET A 145 1.85 -5.80 16.54
C MET A 145 1.13 -7.14 16.64
N ARG A 146 0.86 -7.60 17.86
CA ARG A 146 0.06 -8.79 18.14
C ARG A 146 -1.06 -8.41 19.09
N ASP A 147 -2.14 -7.88 18.52
CA ASP A 147 -3.36 -7.52 19.24
C ASP A 147 -4.41 -8.65 19.25
N ASP A 148 -4.11 -9.80 18.62
CA ASP A 148 -4.90 -11.04 18.70
C ASP A 148 -4.06 -12.31 18.45
N ASP A 149 -4.71 -13.46 18.58
CA ASP A 149 -4.08 -14.79 18.53
C ASP A 149 -3.93 -15.38 17.12
N ARG A 150 -4.29 -14.66 16.04
CA ARG A 150 -4.15 -15.18 14.68
C ARG A 150 -2.69 -15.39 14.31
N MET A 151 -1.78 -14.53 14.80
CA MET A 151 -0.34 -14.72 14.62
C MET A 151 0.22 -15.56 15.77
N PRO A 152 0.72 -16.78 15.52
CA PRO A 152 1.41 -17.55 16.54
C PRO A 152 2.79 -16.95 16.86
N LEU A 153 3.20 -17.09 18.12
CA LEU A 153 4.57 -16.84 18.55
C LEU A 153 5.50 -17.95 18.08
N LEU A 154 6.69 -17.59 17.64
CA LEU A 154 7.79 -18.52 17.39
C LEU A 154 8.52 -18.82 18.70
N ALA A 155 9.33 -19.87 18.71
CA ALA A 155 10.08 -20.26 19.90
C ALA A 155 11.04 -19.13 20.33
N GLY A 156 10.90 -18.68 21.59
CA GLY A 156 11.70 -17.62 22.17
C GLY A 156 11.19 -16.19 21.92
N GLU A 157 10.11 -16.03 21.15
CA GLU A 157 9.46 -14.73 21.02
C GLU A 157 8.68 -14.36 22.28
N VAL A 158 8.86 -13.12 22.72
CA VAL A 158 8.18 -12.56 23.88
C VAL A 158 7.43 -11.31 23.43
N GLU A 159 6.19 -11.19 23.87
CA GLU A 159 5.41 -9.98 23.67
C GLU A 159 5.86 -8.89 24.63
N GLU A 160 6.07 -7.71 24.08
CA GLU A 160 6.41 -6.52 24.84
C GLU A 160 5.41 -5.42 24.52
N THR A 161 5.02 -4.64 25.53
CA THR A 161 4.26 -3.41 25.27
C THR A 161 5.23 -2.30 24.92
N ARG A 162 5.10 -1.74 23.72
CA ARG A 162 5.91 -0.61 23.25
C ARG A 162 5.06 0.54 22.76
N MET A 163 5.57 1.76 22.87
CA MET A 163 4.93 2.94 22.29
C MET A 163 5.27 2.99 20.80
N VAL A 164 4.31 2.58 19.96
CA VAL A 164 4.54 2.40 18.52
C VAL A 164 3.42 2.99 17.70
N ARG A 165 3.68 3.32 16.43
CA ARG A 165 2.68 3.70 15.41
C ARG A 165 2.96 3.01 14.08
N PHE A 166 2.07 3.16 13.12
CA PHE A 166 2.26 2.64 11.75
C PHE A 166 2.36 3.78 10.75
N ARG A 167 3.37 3.73 9.87
CA ARG A 167 3.50 4.68 8.75
C ARG A 167 2.79 4.20 7.49
N SER A 168 2.60 2.90 7.32
CA SER A 168 1.87 2.32 6.19
C SER A 168 1.10 1.08 6.62
N LEU A 169 -0.22 1.06 6.36
CA LEU A 169 -1.12 -0.01 6.81
C LEU A 169 -1.45 -0.99 5.68
N GLY A 170 -1.30 -2.28 5.94
CA GLY A 170 -1.63 -3.36 5.01
C GLY A 170 -2.45 -4.46 5.68
N CYS A 171 -2.23 -5.70 5.26
CA CYS A 171 -2.85 -6.85 5.93
C CYS A 171 -2.09 -7.15 7.22
N TYR A 172 -2.80 -7.56 8.26
CA TYR A 172 -2.19 -8.15 9.45
C TYR A 172 -1.69 -9.57 9.14
N PRO A 173 -0.51 -10.01 9.60
CA PRO A 173 0.52 -9.29 10.37
C PRO A 173 1.61 -8.64 9.48
N LEU A 174 1.36 -8.42 8.19
CA LEU A 174 2.33 -7.95 7.19
C LEU A 174 2.62 -6.44 7.23
N SER A 175 2.37 -5.79 8.36
CA SER A 175 2.64 -4.36 8.57
C SER A 175 3.46 -4.22 9.85
N ALA A 176 4.70 -3.72 9.75
CA ALA A 176 5.49 -3.45 10.94
C ALA A 176 5.16 -2.08 11.52
N ALA A 177 5.16 -2.03 12.84
CA ALA A 177 5.11 -0.82 13.61
C ALA A 177 6.51 -0.19 13.73
N ILE A 178 6.54 1.09 14.03
CA ILE A 178 7.74 1.83 14.39
C ILE A 178 7.58 2.40 15.80
N GLU A 179 8.66 2.47 16.57
CA GLU A 179 8.65 3.22 17.82
C GLU A 179 8.47 4.70 17.53
N SER A 180 7.59 5.35 18.29
CA SER A 180 7.24 6.76 18.11
C SER A 180 6.53 7.28 19.34
N SER A 181 6.66 8.58 19.61
CA SER A 181 5.86 9.29 20.61
C SER A 181 4.74 10.13 20.01
N ALA A 182 4.52 10.05 18.69
CA ALA A 182 3.61 10.93 17.97
C ALA A 182 2.14 10.54 18.15
N THR A 183 1.48 11.14 19.15
CA THR A 183 0.09 10.85 19.54
C THR A 183 -0.94 11.71 18.82
N THR A 184 -0.51 12.82 18.21
CA THR A 184 -1.35 13.73 17.45
C THR A 184 -0.86 13.87 16.01
N LEU A 185 -1.66 14.52 15.17
CA LEU A 185 -1.28 14.79 13.79
C LEU A 185 -0.10 15.79 13.74
N ASP A 186 -0.10 16.80 14.60
CA ASP A 186 1.01 17.75 14.69
C ASP A 186 2.30 17.06 15.14
N ASP A 187 2.23 16.12 16.10
CA ASP A 187 3.40 15.33 16.51
C ASP A 187 3.97 14.52 15.33
N ILE A 188 3.12 13.96 14.46
CA ILE A 188 3.56 13.21 13.27
C ILE A 188 4.30 14.15 12.30
N ILE A 189 3.76 15.33 12.05
CA ILE A 189 4.39 16.33 11.18
C ILE A 189 5.75 16.74 11.73
N GLU A 190 5.86 16.99 13.04
CA GLU A 190 7.12 17.35 13.71
C GLU A 190 8.14 16.20 13.63
N GLU A 191 7.75 14.97 13.93
CA GLU A 191 8.60 13.78 13.83
C GLU A 191 9.15 13.60 12.40
N MET A 192 8.31 13.85 11.41
CA MET A 192 8.67 13.77 10.00
C MET A 192 9.70 14.81 9.56
N LEU A 193 9.61 16.03 10.07
CA LEU A 193 10.61 17.07 9.78
C LEU A 193 12.00 16.70 10.31
N ALA A 194 12.07 15.86 11.35
CA ALA A 194 13.32 15.37 11.94
C ALA A 194 13.86 14.07 11.31
N THR A 195 13.01 13.30 10.61
CA THR A 195 13.31 11.93 10.19
C THR A 195 13.69 11.82 8.70
N ARG A 196 14.59 10.88 8.35
CA ARG A 196 15.05 10.64 6.96
C ARG A 196 14.72 9.25 6.39
N THR A 197 13.93 8.44 7.10
CA THR A 197 13.53 7.09 6.67
C THR A 197 12.27 7.15 5.79
N SER A 198 12.19 6.30 4.76
CA SER A 198 11.02 6.24 3.85
C SER A 198 9.79 5.66 4.56
N GLU A 199 8.58 6.09 4.16
CA GLU A 199 7.30 5.66 4.73
C GLU A 199 7.16 4.13 4.80
N ARG A 200 7.56 3.44 3.73
CA ARG A 200 7.30 2.01 3.55
C ARG A 200 8.41 1.09 4.03
N SER A 201 9.43 1.61 4.73
CA SER A 201 10.56 0.79 5.20
C SER A 201 10.16 -0.37 6.12
N GLY A 202 9.00 -0.27 6.79
CA GLY A 202 8.45 -1.31 7.67
C GLY A 202 7.48 -2.29 7.01
N ARG A 203 7.34 -2.31 5.68
CA ARG A 203 6.50 -3.34 5.02
C ARG A 203 7.30 -4.60 4.73
N LEU A 204 6.93 -5.71 5.38
CA LEU A 204 7.50 -7.04 5.17
C LEU A 204 7.47 -7.47 3.70
N ILE A 205 6.38 -7.20 2.99
CA ILE A 205 6.22 -7.51 1.55
C ILE A 205 7.30 -6.83 0.69
N ASP A 206 7.76 -5.63 1.10
CA ASP A 206 8.73 -4.86 0.34
C ASP A 206 10.17 -5.41 0.55
N HIS A 207 10.43 -6.16 1.65
CA HIS A 207 11.71 -6.85 1.92
C HIS A 207 11.78 -8.25 1.31
N ASP A 208 10.67 -8.98 1.29
CA ASP A 208 10.62 -10.38 0.82
C ASP A 208 10.76 -10.53 -0.70
N GLU A 209 10.60 -9.46 -1.48
CA GLU A 209 10.57 -9.51 -2.95
C GLU A 209 11.76 -8.79 -3.59
N SER A 210 12.82 -9.54 -3.93
CA SER A 210 13.96 -9.09 -4.75
C SER A 210 13.63 -8.90 -6.25
N GLY A 211 12.37 -8.59 -6.58
CA GLY A 211 11.90 -8.41 -7.97
C GLY A 211 11.78 -6.94 -8.37
N SER A 212 12.29 -6.57 -9.55
CA SER A 212 12.10 -5.23 -10.14
C SER A 212 10.60 -4.86 -10.23
N MET A 213 10.24 -3.62 -9.90
CA MET A 213 8.87 -3.09 -10.04
C MET A 213 8.28 -3.29 -11.45
N GLU A 214 9.12 -3.36 -12.48
CA GLU A 214 8.67 -3.68 -13.84
C GLU A 214 8.08 -5.09 -13.96
N LYS A 215 8.66 -6.06 -13.26
CA LYS A 215 8.14 -7.44 -13.20
C LYS A 215 6.78 -7.45 -12.50
N LYS A 216 6.68 -6.79 -11.34
CA LYS A 216 5.42 -6.66 -10.59
C LYS A 216 4.32 -6.04 -11.48
N LYS A 217 4.65 -4.98 -12.23
CA LYS A 217 3.73 -4.35 -13.18
C LYS A 217 3.26 -5.31 -14.28
N ARG A 218 4.16 -6.11 -14.86
CA ARG A 218 3.78 -7.11 -15.88
C ARG A 218 2.81 -8.16 -15.33
N GLU A 219 2.98 -8.55 -14.07
CA GLU A 219 2.10 -9.50 -13.36
C GLU A 219 0.74 -8.89 -12.98
N GLY A 220 0.59 -7.57 -13.15
CA GLY A 220 -0.63 -6.84 -12.86
C GLY A 220 -0.66 -6.23 -11.46
N TYR A 221 0.47 -6.23 -10.74
CA TYR A 221 0.61 -5.45 -9.51
C TYR A 221 0.42 -3.97 -9.86
N PHE A 222 -0.61 -3.41 -9.22
CA PHE A 222 -1.05 -2.02 -9.31
C PHE A 222 -1.38 -1.50 -10.71
#